data_AF-A0A2E8FE07-F1
#
_entry.id   AF-A0A2E8FE07-F1
#
_cell.length_a   1.000
_cell.length_b   1.000
_cell.length_c   1.000
_cell.angle_alpha   90.00
_cell.angle_beta   90.00
_cell.angle_gamma   90.00
#
_symmetry.space_group_name_H-M   'P 1'
#
loop_
_entity.id
_entity.type
_entity.pdbx_description
1 polymer ?
#
loop_
_entity_poly.entity_id
_entity_poly.type
_entity_poly.pdbx_seq_one_letter_code
_entity_poly.pdbx_strand_id
1 'polypeptide(L)'
;MPDELQQVATEKTGHGPPPRRFPVDQHDRDNKRQRHPNQMQQLVEWVGVPLDVVGEESAEHDRAPGKKATDHSHRPTAILPPANRFPLATVAGFWYFPAVNESAFRAVISGERRGLTSGGIRGILSLLSLPYQSVVGLRNRAYDRGWLREHSVSVPVLSVGNLTVGGTGKTPLVAWLTDHLRNRGHAVGLLSRGYGGDEHGNDEKRLLEQLCADVPHIQDPDRVSAARRIATDHDCSVLVLDDGFQHRRLRRDLDIVLIDSTCPFGFGHLLPRGYLREPADELSRASFVVITRVERVGPQTRRSLRERVIELAAHDRVAEVTFQASRLVNSREETTSLDLLARSRTAAFCGIGNPGAFFASLATVATRTFPDHHRYESSDLDQLEEWATRSAADVLVTTRKDLVKIPRTHLGRIPLWAIEIDVDFVSGRQALEAAVAAATLDDQGLPGS
;
A
#
# COMPACT_ATOMS: atom_id res chain seq x y z
N MET A 1 -46.64 -1.61 -56.22
CA MET A 1 -47.67 -0.73 -56.80
C MET A 1 -48.97 -1.03 -56.06
N PRO A 2 -49.65 0.03 -55.62
CA PRO A 2 -50.28 0.14 -54.31
C PRO A 2 -51.79 0.40 -54.46
N ASP A 3 -52.46 0.76 -53.36
CA ASP A 3 -53.63 1.65 -53.21
C ASP A 3 -54.39 1.15 -51.96
N GLU A 4 -54.72 1.96 -50.95
CA GLU A 4 -55.38 3.26 -51.03
C GLU A 4 -55.01 4.21 -49.86
N LEU A 5 -54.71 5.47 -50.24
CA LEU A 5 -55.27 6.77 -49.78
C LEU A 5 -55.41 7.02 -48.25
N GLN A 6 -54.73 7.97 -47.59
CA GLN A 6 -54.37 9.38 -47.86
C GLN A 6 -55.56 10.36 -47.88
N GLN A 7 -55.71 11.13 -46.80
CA GLN A 7 -56.04 12.58 -46.71
C GLN A 7 -56.20 12.95 -45.22
N VAL A 8 -55.94 14.14 -44.66
CA VAL A 8 -55.22 15.41 -44.93
C VAL A 8 -55.76 16.37 -43.85
N ALA A 9 -54.89 17.22 -43.26
CA ALA A 9 -55.12 18.60 -42.75
C ALA A 9 -54.33 18.87 -41.44
N THR A 10 -53.13 19.45 -41.51
CA THR A 10 -52.76 20.89 -41.50
C THR A 10 -52.94 21.64 -40.16
N GLU A 11 -51.76 22.01 -39.63
CA GLU A 11 -51.38 23.27 -38.97
C GLU A 11 -52.15 23.81 -37.75
N LYS A 12 -51.42 23.96 -36.64
CA LYS A 12 -51.25 25.27 -36.00
C LYS A 12 -49.98 25.35 -35.15
N THR A 13 -49.14 26.28 -35.55
CA THR A 13 -48.00 26.87 -34.85
C THR A 13 -48.41 27.52 -33.53
N GLY A 14 -47.62 27.29 -32.47
CA GLY A 14 -47.71 28.02 -31.20
C GLY A 14 -46.32 28.21 -30.60
N HIS A 15 -45.77 29.42 -30.74
CA HIS A 15 -44.57 29.89 -30.07
C HIS A 15 -44.76 29.90 -28.54
N GLY A 16 -43.96 29.11 -27.82
CA GLY A 16 -43.78 29.24 -26.37
C GLY A 16 -42.61 30.17 -26.03
N PRO A 17 -42.69 30.96 -24.94
CA PRO A 17 -41.72 32.00 -24.61
C PRO A 17 -40.37 31.43 -24.13
N PRO A 18 -39.26 32.17 -24.27
CA PRO A 18 -37.93 31.67 -23.92
C PRO A 18 -37.77 31.54 -22.39
N PRO A 19 -36.94 30.58 -21.92
CA PRO A 19 -36.69 30.42 -20.49
C PRO A 19 -35.95 31.64 -19.93
N ARG A 20 -36.44 32.11 -18.77
CA ARG A 20 -35.90 33.22 -17.99
C ARG A 20 -34.46 32.93 -17.56
N ARG A 21 -33.55 33.86 -17.88
CA ARG A 21 -32.20 33.97 -17.30
C ARG A 21 -32.26 34.82 -16.04
N PHE A 22 -31.79 34.29 -14.91
CA PHE A 22 -31.20 35.01 -13.76
C PHE A 22 -30.52 33.98 -12.83
N PRO A 23 -29.55 34.38 -12.01
CA PRO A 23 -28.24 34.96 -12.32
C PRO A 23 -27.11 33.93 -12.10
N VAL A 24 -25.93 34.22 -12.65
CA VAL A 24 -24.69 33.49 -12.38
C VAL A 24 -24.30 33.77 -10.93
N ASP A 25 -24.44 32.76 -10.06
CA ASP A 25 -23.81 32.79 -8.74
C ASP A 25 -22.30 32.54 -8.93
N GLN A 26 -21.53 33.62 -8.88
CA GLN A 26 -20.09 33.59 -8.78
C GLN A 26 -19.70 33.22 -7.36
N HIS A 27 -19.81 31.96 -6.96
CA HIS A 27 -19.14 31.43 -5.76
C HIS A 27 -18.83 29.95 -5.98
N ASP A 28 -17.81 29.66 -6.81
CA ASP A 28 -16.90 28.55 -6.53
C ASP A 28 -15.58 28.74 -7.29
N ARG A 29 -14.74 29.64 -6.76
CA ARG A 29 -13.31 29.67 -7.05
C ARG A 29 -12.58 29.28 -5.78
N ASP A 30 -12.69 28.02 -5.40
CA ASP A 30 -11.66 27.36 -4.61
C ASP A 30 -11.62 25.87 -4.98
N ASN A 31 -11.34 25.60 -6.27
CA ASN A 31 -10.82 24.32 -6.70
C ASN A 31 -9.39 24.17 -6.14
N LYS A 32 -9.31 23.84 -4.85
CA LYS A 32 -8.11 23.27 -4.25
C LYS A 32 -7.86 21.96 -4.99
N ARG A 33 -6.98 22.03 -5.99
CA ARG A 33 -6.30 20.86 -6.58
C ARG A 33 -5.77 20.01 -5.43
N GLN A 34 -6.54 18.99 -5.05
CA GLN A 34 -6.14 18.05 -4.03
C GLN A 34 -4.97 17.25 -4.59
N ARG A 35 -3.85 17.36 -3.90
CA ARG A 35 -2.57 16.79 -4.29
C ARG A 35 -2.56 15.34 -3.83
N HIS A 36 -2.64 14.41 -4.78
CA HIS A 36 -2.43 13.00 -4.52
C HIS A 36 -0.92 12.70 -4.51
N PRO A 37 -0.40 11.98 -3.51
CA PRO A 37 0.98 11.54 -3.55
C PRO A 37 1.15 10.41 -4.57
N ASN A 38 1.92 10.68 -5.62
CA ASN A 38 2.39 9.66 -6.55
C ASN A 38 3.53 8.84 -5.90
N GLN A 39 3.84 7.64 -6.41
CA GLN A 39 4.94 6.77 -5.97
C GLN A 39 6.32 7.46 -5.94
N MET A 40 6.50 8.63 -6.57
CA MET A 40 7.71 9.45 -6.45
C MET A 40 7.76 10.35 -5.21
N GLN A 41 6.61 10.74 -4.62
CA GLN A 41 6.61 11.41 -3.32
C GLN A 41 7.01 10.45 -2.19
N GLN A 42 6.80 9.13 -2.39
CA GLN A 42 7.35 8.05 -1.54
C GLN A 42 8.88 8.05 -1.47
N LEU A 43 9.59 8.63 -2.44
CA LEU A 43 11.06 8.62 -2.50
C LEU A 43 11.72 9.72 -1.67
N VAL A 44 11.06 10.88 -1.50
CA VAL A 44 11.64 12.06 -0.84
C VAL A 44 11.48 11.99 0.69
N GLU A 45 10.34 11.49 1.19
CA GLU A 45 10.08 11.37 2.64
C GLU A 45 10.69 10.11 3.28
N TRP A 46 11.22 9.19 2.46
CA TRP A 46 11.81 7.92 2.90
C TRP A 46 13.29 8.02 3.27
N VAL A 47 13.95 9.14 2.93
CA VAL A 47 15.38 9.37 3.19
C VAL A 47 15.68 9.74 4.66
N GLY A 48 14.66 10.02 5.48
CA GLY A 48 14.77 9.93 6.94
C GLY A 48 15.98 10.63 7.58
N VAL A 49 16.27 11.88 7.16
CA VAL A 49 17.16 12.75 7.94
C VAL A 49 16.29 13.46 8.97
N PRO A 50 16.49 13.24 10.28
CA PRO A 50 15.73 13.94 11.31
C PRO A 50 16.08 15.43 11.27
N LEU A 51 15.05 16.28 11.13
CA LEU A 51 15.11 17.71 11.43
C LEU A 51 14.53 17.88 12.82
N ASP A 52 15.33 17.67 13.86
CA ASP A 52 15.00 18.07 15.23
C ASP A 52 16.24 18.69 15.88
N VAL A 53 16.41 20.00 15.70
CA VAL A 53 17.02 20.90 16.69
C VAL A 53 16.30 22.24 16.56
N VAL A 54 15.25 22.45 17.34
CA VAL A 54 15.02 23.66 18.18
C VAL A 54 13.88 23.28 19.13
N GLY A 55 14.14 23.33 20.43
CA GLY A 55 13.11 23.14 21.45
C GLY A 55 12.14 24.31 21.45
N GLU A 56 10.84 23.99 21.43
CA GLU A 56 9.80 24.93 21.82
C GLU A 56 9.52 24.76 23.31
N GLU A 57 9.97 25.73 24.10
CA GLU A 57 9.50 25.94 25.47
C GLU A 57 8.01 26.33 25.42
N SER A 58 7.20 25.52 26.10
CA SER A 58 5.80 25.80 26.41
C SER A 58 5.67 27.10 27.21
N ALA A 59 5.05 28.13 26.63
CA ALA A 59 4.63 29.34 27.32
C ALA A 59 3.21 29.15 27.86
N GLU A 60 3.11 28.78 29.14
CA GLU A 60 1.88 28.80 29.91
C GLU A 60 1.59 30.23 30.41
N HIS A 61 0.32 30.59 30.31
CA HIS A 61 -0.22 31.92 30.50
C HIS A 61 -0.45 32.17 32.00
N ASP A 62 0.37 32.97 32.69
CA ASP A 62 -0.12 33.65 33.89
C ASP A 62 0.61 34.96 34.26
N ARG A 63 -0.14 35.80 34.96
CA ARG A 63 -0.05 37.26 35.09
C ARG A 63 1.21 37.80 35.78
N ALA A 64 1.76 38.90 35.27
CA ALA A 64 2.67 39.83 35.96
C ALA A 64 1.85 40.78 36.90
N PRO A 65 2.44 41.50 37.90
CA PRO A 65 3.52 42.47 37.67
C PRO A 65 4.56 42.67 38.82
N GLY A 66 5.76 43.18 38.50
CA GLY A 66 6.60 43.84 39.52
C GLY A 66 8.09 44.06 39.26
N LYS A 67 8.43 45.14 38.54
CA LYS A 67 9.50 46.15 38.81
C LYS A 67 10.99 45.77 39.09
N LYS A 68 11.84 46.53 38.35
CA LYS A 68 13.24 47.01 38.61
C LYS A 68 14.37 45.99 38.41
N ALA A 69 15.62 46.34 38.08
CA ALA A 69 16.33 47.41 37.36
C ALA A 69 17.83 47.05 37.46
N THR A 70 18.68 47.65 36.60
CA THR A 70 20.16 47.71 36.60
C THR A 70 20.94 46.52 36.02
N ASP A 71 22.11 46.64 35.39
CA ASP A 71 22.80 47.65 34.56
C ASP A 71 24.12 46.97 34.07
N HIS A 72 24.66 47.46 32.95
CA HIS A 72 26.06 47.38 32.49
C HIS A 72 26.65 46.06 31.96
N SER A 73 26.92 46.02 30.64
CA SER A 73 28.27 46.34 30.09
C SER A 73 28.36 46.06 28.58
N HIS A 74 28.77 47.07 27.82
CA HIS A 74 29.06 46.98 26.38
C HIS A 74 30.52 46.59 26.12
N ARG A 75 30.74 45.63 25.21
CA ARG A 75 31.90 45.56 24.32
C ARG A 75 31.41 45.28 22.88
N PRO A 76 32.04 45.87 21.85
CA PRO A 76 31.54 45.81 20.47
C PRO A 76 32.05 44.55 19.77
N THR A 77 31.14 43.73 19.24
CA THR A 77 31.49 42.60 18.37
C THR A 77 31.19 42.96 16.93
N ALA A 78 32.20 42.77 16.08
CA ALA A 78 32.19 43.07 14.66
C ALA A 78 31.02 42.39 13.92
N ILE A 79 30.32 43.19 13.13
CA ILE A 79 29.28 42.75 12.20
C ILE A 79 29.98 42.07 11.02
N LEU A 80 30.01 40.73 11.03
CA LEU A 80 30.27 39.93 9.83
C LEU A 80 28.95 39.75 9.07
N PRO A 81 28.94 39.96 7.74
CA PRO A 81 27.73 39.81 6.94
C PRO A 81 27.27 38.34 6.94
N PRO A 82 25.96 38.06 6.91
CA PRO A 82 25.47 36.69 6.82
C PRO A 82 25.96 36.05 5.52
N ALA A 83 26.73 34.97 5.68
CA ALA A 83 27.18 34.14 4.59
C ALA A 83 25.97 33.58 3.81
N ASN A 84 26.12 33.60 2.48
CA ASN A 84 25.15 33.21 1.47
C ASN A 84 24.22 32.06 1.87
N ARG A 85 22.91 32.36 1.88
CA ARG A 85 21.84 31.37 1.75
C ARG A 85 22.01 30.68 0.40
N PHE A 86 22.54 29.46 0.39
CA PHE A 86 22.39 28.58 -0.76
C PHE A 86 20.89 28.24 -0.92
N PRO A 87 20.28 28.44 -2.09
CA PRO A 87 18.86 28.17 -2.26
C PRO A 87 18.65 26.66 -2.42
N LEU A 88 18.26 25.98 -1.35
CA LEU A 88 17.73 24.61 -1.38
C LEU A 88 16.35 24.51 -2.05
N ALA A 89 15.77 25.64 -2.47
CA ALA A 89 14.47 25.72 -3.13
C ALA A 89 14.45 25.19 -4.58
N THR A 90 15.60 24.90 -5.19
CA THR A 90 15.68 24.53 -6.62
C THR A 90 15.64 23.02 -6.87
N VAL A 91 15.75 22.16 -5.85
CA VAL A 91 15.71 20.68 -6.03
C VAL A 91 14.29 20.12 -5.95
N ALA A 92 13.34 20.83 -5.33
CA ALA A 92 11.94 20.41 -5.25
C ALA A 92 11.16 20.57 -6.57
N GLY A 93 11.68 21.35 -7.53
CA GLY A 93 11.00 21.68 -8.78
C GLY A 93 11.11 20.65 -9.90
N PHE A 94 11.99 19.64 -9.79
CA PHE A 94 12.25 18.68 -10.87
C PHE A 94 11.45 17.37 -10.76
N TRP A 95 10.74 17.15 -9.65
CA TRP A 95 10.00 15.91 -9.36
C TRP A 95 8.51 15.98 -9.71
N TYR A 96 8.08 17.05 -10.37
CA TYR A 96 6.69 17.21 -10.82
C TYR A 96 6.54 16.68 -12.26
N PHE A 97 6.65 15.37 -12.44
CA PHE A 97 6.15 14.74 -13.66
C PHE A 97 4.63 14.61 -13.57
N PRO A 98 3.85 15.28 -14.44
CA PRO A 98 2.40 15.16 -14.43
C PRO A 98 2.00 13.70 -14.71
N ALA A 99 1.16 13.13 -13.85
CA ALA A 99 0.40 11.89 -14.03
C ALA A 99 1.06 10.88 -14.99
N VAL A 100 2.23 10.35 -14.63
CA VAL A 100 2.80 9.23 -15.37
C VAL A 100 1.86 8.06 -15.14
N ASN A 101 1.14 7.66 -16.19
CA ASN A 101 0.32 6.46 -16.18
C ASN A 101 1.19 5.29 -15.70
N GLU A 102 0.84 4.68 -14.56
CA GLU A 102 1.64 3.65 -13.90
C GLU A 102 1.95 2.48 -14.85
N SER A 103 1.01 2.13 -15.73
CA SER A 103 1.22 1.13 -16.78
C SER A 103 2.28 1.55 -17.80
N ALA A 104 2.32 2.83 -18.17
CA ALA A 104 3.32 3.37 -19.08
C ALA A 104 4.70 3.46 -18.42
N PHE A 105 4.76 3.81 -17.13
CA PHE A 105 6.00 3.78 -16.34
C PHE A 105 6.54 2.35 -16.25
N ARG A 106 5.68 1.40 -15.86
CA ARG A 106 6.00 -0.03 -15.79
C ARG A 106 6.57 -0.54 -17.11
N ALA A 107 5.92 -0.24 -18.24
CA ALA A 107 6.39 -0.65 -19.56
C ALA A 107 7.78 -0.09 -19.92
N VAL A 108 8.12 1.11 -19.44
CA VAL A 108 9.45 1.71 -19.66
C VAL A 108 10.52 1.03 -18.81
N ILE A 109 10.27 0.83 -17.51
CA ILE A 109 11.23 0.23 -16.58
C ILE A 109 11.40 -1.28 -16.78
N SER A 110 10.34 -1.99 -17.20
CA SER A 110 10.39 -3.42 -17.52
C SER A 110 11.17 -3.71 -18.81
N GLY A 111 11.31 -2.71 -19.68
CA GLY A 111 11.97 -2.84 -20.98
C GLY A 111 11.05 -3.34 -22.10
N GLU A 112 9.76 -3.56 -21.82
CA GLU A 112 8.73 -3.84 -22.83
C GLU A 112 8.66 -2.72 -23.87
N ARG A 113 8.71 -1.46 -23.41
CA ARG A 113 8.78 -0.30 -24.30
C ARG A 113 10.22 -0.10 -24.78
N ARG A 114 10.43 -0.40 -26.06
CA ARG A 114 11.70 -0.21 -26.78
C ARG A 114 11.68 1.10 -27.58
N GLY A 115 12.85 1.69 -27.77
CA GLY A 115 13.02 2.97 -28.48
C GLY A 115 14.05 3.87 -27.81
N LEU A 116 14.57 4.84 -28.56
CA LEU A 116 15.60 5.77 -28.08
C LEU A 116 15.13 6.60 -26.87
N THR A 117 13.88 7.03 -26.87
CA THR A 117 13.27 7.78 -25.76
C THR A 117 13.18 6.95 -24.49
N SER A 118 12.65 5.72 -24.58
CA SER A 118 12.58 4.80 -23.43
C SER A 118 13.96 4.37 -22.94
N GLY A 119 14.93 4.22 -23.84
CA GLY A 119 16.34 4.01 -23.50
C GLY A 119 16.94 5.19 -22.72
N GLY A 120 16.72 6.42 -23.20
CA GLY A 120 17.14 7.64 -22.51
C GLY A 120 16.51 7.79 -21.13
N ILE A 121 15.20 7.55 -20.99
CA ILE A 121 14.50 7.56 -19.70
C ILE A 121 15.11 6.52 -18.73
N ARG A 122 15.35 5.28 -19.18
CA ARG A 122 16.01 4.27 -18.36
C ARG A 122 17.43 4.68 -17.95
N GLY A 123 18.18 5.35 -18.83
CA GLY A 123 19.49 5.90 -18.52
C GLY A 123 19.42 6.93 -17.38
N ILE A 124 18.51 7.89 -17.49
CA ILE A 124 18.27 8.91 -16.45
C ILE A 124 17.85 8.25 -15.13
N LEU A 125 16.89 7.32 -15.16
CA LEU A 125 16.45 6.61 -13.95
C LEU A 125 17.58 5.79 -13.31
N SER A 126 18.47 5.21 -14.11
CA SER A 126 19.64 4.48 -13.60
C SER A 126 20.61 5.41 -12.87
N LEU A 127 20.87 6.60 -13.43
CA LEU A 127 21.68 7.62 -12.76
C LEU A 127 21.04 8.09 -11.44
N LEU A 128 19.72 8.27 -11.42
CA LEU A 128 18.98 8.61 -10.19
C LEU A 128 18.95 7.46 -9.16
N SER A 129 19.18 6.22 -9.58
CA SER A 129 19.21 5.08 -8.67
C SER A 129 20.52 4.97 -7.88
N LEU A 130 21.64 5.51 -8.41
CA LEU A 130 22.94 5.51 -7.73
C LEU A 130 22.95 6.22 -6.36
N PRO A 131 22.44 7.45 -6.21
CA PRO A 131 22.37 8.10 -4.90
C PRO A 131 21.44 7.34 -3.95
N TYR A 132 20.30 6.82 -4.43
CA TYR A 132 19.39 6.01 -3.64
C TYR A 132 20.07 4.74 -3.11
N GLN A 133 20.77 4.01 -3.99
CA GLN A 133 21.57 2.84 -3.63
C GLN A 133 22.63 3.17 -2.58
N SER A 134 23.29 4.33 -2.71
CA SER A 134 24.33 4.76 -1.78
C SER A 134 23.76 5.02 -0.40
N VAL A 135 22.63 5.74 -0.31
CA VAL A 135 21.94 6.02 0.96
C VAL A 135 21.46 4.73 1.62
N VAL A 136 20.78 3.85 0.87
CA VAL A 136 20.29 2.58 1.39
C VAL A 136 21.44 1.68 1.85
N GLY A 137 22.48 1.56 1.02
CA GLY A 137 23.66 0.76 1.35
C GLY A 137 24.45 1.30 2.54
N LEU A 138 24.50 2.63 2.74
CA LEU A 138 25.13 3.22 3.93
C LEU A 138 24.28 2.96 5.18
N ARG A 139 22.96 3.17 5.10
CA ARG A 139 22.01 2.90 6.19
C ARG A 139 22.09 1.45 6.64
N ASN A 140 22.06 0.50 5.71
CA ASN A 140 22.08 -0.92 6.03
C ASN A 140 23.40 -1.32 6.69
N ARG A 141 24.54 -0.88 6.15
CA ARG A 141 25.85 -1.10 6.79
C ARG A 141 25.97 -0.47 8.17
N ALA A 142 25.31 0.68 8.40
CA ALA A 142 25.31 1.32 9.71
C ALA A 142 24.53 0.47 10.74
N TYR A 143 23.43 -0.18 10.37
CA TYR A 143 22.77 -1.16 11.23
C TYR A 143 23.60 -2.45 11.38
N ASP A 144 24.19 -2.97 10.31
CA ASP A 144 25.01 -4.20 10.37
C ASP A 144 26.23 -4.04 11.30
N ARG A 145 26.80 -2.83 11.35
CA ARG A 145 27.92 -2.48 12.24
C ARG A 145 27.48 -2.04 13.64
N GLY A 146 26.18 -1.98 13.92
CA GLY A 146 25.64 -1.50 15.19
C GLY A 146 25.82 0.00 15.45
N TRP A 147 26.11 0.81 14.43
CA TRP A 147 26.18 2.27 14.55
C TRP A 147 24.80 2.90 14.74
N LEU A 148 23.77 2.29 14.14
CA LEU A 148 22.38 2.64 14.38
C LEU A 148 21.78 1.68 15.40
N ARG A 149 21.01 2.23 16.34
CA ARG A 149 20.44 1.48 17.45
C ARG A 149 19.20 0.72 17.01
N GLU A 150 19.21 -0.58 17.28
CA GLU A 150 18.03 -1.44 17.23
C GLU A 150 17.40 -1.51 18.64
N HIS A 151 16.08 -1.53 18.70
CA HIS A 151 15.31 -1.60 19.93
C HIS A 151 14.52 -2.90 19.98
N SER A 152 14.63 -3.63 21.09
CA SER A 152 13.73 -4.74 21.41
C SER A 152 12.51 -4.26 22.20
N VAL A 153 11.47 -5.08 22.19
CA VAL A 153 10.32 -5.01 23.08
C VAL A 153 10.23 -6.29 23.89
N SER A 154 9.33 -6.34 24.88
CA SER A 154 9.23 -7.45 25.84
C SER A 154 8.62 -8.73 25.28
N VAL A 155 8.13 -8.71 24.05
CA VAL A 155 7.40 -9.82 23.41
C VAL A 155 7.96 -10.09 22.01
N PRO A 156 7.84 -11.32 21.49
CA PRO A 156 8.31 -11.65 20.16
C PRO A 156 7.69 -10.79 19.06
N VAL A 157 8.51 -10.40 18.08
CA VAL A 157 8.09 -9.59 16.93
C VAL A 157 8.33 -10.35 15.63
N LEU A 158 7.24 -10.69 14.93
CA LEU A 158 7.24 -11.36 13.64
C LEU A 158 6.96 -10.32 12.56
N SER A 159 7.84 -10.18 11.58
CA SER A 159 7.60 -9.27 10.47
C SER A 159 7.22 -10.01 9.19
N VAL A 160 6.26 -9.45 8.47
CA VAL A 160 5.95 -9.79 7.08
C VAL A 160 6.32 -8.60 6.21
N GLY A 161 7.28 -8.77 5.31
CA GLY A 161 7.75 -7.69 4.46
C GLY A 161 8.07 -8.13 3.04
N ASN A 162 8.63 -7.23 2.25
CA ASN A 162 9.08 -7.51 0.89
C ASN A 162 10.30 -6.66 0.51
N LEU A 163 10.93 -7.00 -0.61
CA LEU A 163 12.05 -6.24 -1.18
C LEU A 163 11.63 -5.20 -2.22
N THR A 164 10.38 -5.26 -2.72
CA THR A 164 9.93 -4.46 -3.86
C THR A 164 8.76 -3.55 -3.51
N VAL A 165 8.64 -2.40 -4.18
CA VAL A 165 7.37 -1.67 -4.22
C VAL A 165 6.33 -2.45 -5.03
N GLY A 166 5.06 -2.33 -4.63
CA GLY A 166 3.94 -3.07 -5.23
C GLY A 166 3.41 -4.21 -4.36
N GLY A 167 2.26 -4.74 -4.75
CA GLY A 167 1.53 -5.75 -3.98
C GLY A 167 2.13 -7.15 -4.12
N THR A 168 3.04 -7.55 -3.24
CA THR A 168 3.61 -8.92 -3.21
C THR A 168 2.69 -9.96 -2.55
N GLY A 169 1.51 -9.54 -2.08
CA GLY A 169 0.56 -10.40 -1.38
C GLY A 169 0.79 -10.49 0.13
N LYS A 170 1.31 -9.40 0.74
CA LYS A 170 1.54 -9.32 2.19
C LYS A 170 0.25 -9.48 2.98
N THR A 171 -0.79 -8.74 2.63
CA THR A 171 -2.04 -8.68 3.42
C THR A 171 -2.66 -10.06 3.65
N PRO A 172 -2.83 -10.93 2.63
CA PRO A 172 -3.30 -12.30 2.87
C PRO A 172 -2.37 -13.11 3.79
N LEU A 173 -1.04 -12.96 3.67
CA LEU A 173 -0.10 -13.70 4.53
C LEU A 173 -0.10 -13.17 5.97
N VAL A 174 -0.23 -11.85 6.17
CA VAL A 174 -0.39 -11.24 7.50
C VAL A 174 -1.67 -11.76 8.15
N ALA A 175 -2.79 -11.81 7.42
CA ALA A 175 -4.04 -12.35 7.92
C ALA A 175 -3.91 -13.83 8.30
N TRP A 176 -3.30 -14.64 7.41
CA TRP A 176 -3.02 -16.06 7.69
C TRP A 176 -2.15 -16.24 8.94
N LEU A 177 -1.07 -15.46 9.08
CA LEU A 177 -0.15 -15.55 10.22
C LEU A 177 -0.85 -15.16 11.53
N THR A 178 -1.67 -14.12 11.47
CA THR A 178 -2.44 -13.64 12.62
C THR A 178 -3.44 -14.69 13.07
N ASP A 179 -4.22 -15.27 12.15
CA ASP A 179 -5.15 -16.35 12.44
C ASP A 179 -4.43 -17.60 12.97
N HIS A 180 -3.29 -17.97 12.38
CA HIS A 180 -2.46 -19.09 12.83
C HIS A 180 -2.00 -18.95 14.29
N LEU A 181 -1.57 -17.75 14.69
CA LEU A 181 -1.14 -17.43 16.05
C LEU A 181 -2.33 -17.42 17.03
N ARG A 182 -3.46 -16.80 16.64
CA ARG A 182 -4.69 -16.81 17.45
C ARG A 182 -5.21 -18.21 17.70
N ASN A 183 -5.21 -19.06 16.68
CA ASN A 183 -5.63 -20.46 16.80
C ASN A 183 -4.69 -21.30 17.69
N ARG A 184 -3.49 -20.78 18.00
CA ARG A 184 -2.55 -21.35 18.99
C ARG A 184 -2.65 -20.69 20.37
N GLY A 185 -3.60 -19.79 20.58
CA GLY A 185 -3.86 -19.14 21.85
C GLY A 185 -3.08 -17.86 22.11
N HIS A 186 -2.29 -17.35 21.14
CA HIS A 186 -1.54 -16.12 21.34
C HIS A 186 -2.46 -14.89 21.31
N ALA A 187 -2.19 -13.93 22.21
CA ALA A 187 -2.73 -12.58 22.16
C ALA A 187 -1.90 -11.76 21.16
N VAL A 188 -2.41 -11.62 19.93
CA VAL A 188 -1.67 -10.99 18.83
C VAL A 188 -1.88 -9.48 18.82
N GLY A 189 -0.83 -8.70 18.58
CA GLY A 189 -0.91 -7.27 18.26
C GLY A 189 -0.41 -6.96 16.84
N LEU A 190 -1.22 -6.26 16.05
CA LEU A 190 -0.86 -5.85 14.70
C LEU A 190 -0.23 -4.45 14.67
N LEU A 191 0.84 -4.32 13.90
CA LEU A 191 1.52 -3.05 13.65
C LEU A 191 1.64 -2.80 12.16
N SER A 192 1.32 -1.58 11.73
CA SER A 192 1.61 -1.13 10.38
C SER A 192 2.05 0.34 10.38
N ARG A 193 2.51 0.87 9.23
CA ARG A 193 3.07 2.23 9.16
C ARG A 193 2.02 3.33 9.01
N GLY A 194 0.87 3.04 8.40
CA GLY A 194 -0.12 4.05 8.02
C GLY A 194 0.29 4.90 6.81
N TYR A 195 0.56 4.28 5.65
CA TYR A 195 0.92 5.03 4.45
C TYR A 195 -0.31 5.62 3.74
N GLY A 196 -0.36 6.94 3.53
CA GLY A 196 -1.40 7.60 2.72
C GLY A 196 -2.81 7.61 3.30
N GLY A 197 -2.95 7.35 4.61
CA GLY A 197 -4.23 7.34 5.32
C GLY A 197 -4.76 8.74 5.65
N ASP A 198 -6.07 8.84 5.87
CA ASP A 198 -6.69 9.96 6.59
C ASP A 198 -6.70 9.65 8.10
N GLU A 199 -7.41 10.45 8.91
CA GLU A 199 -7.57 10.24 10.36
C GLU A 199 -8.11 8.83 10.72
N HIS A 200 -8.73 8.12 9.77
CA HIS A 200 -9.30 6.78 9.95
C HIS A 200 -8.37 5.67 9.40
N GLY A 201 -7.11 5.98 9.09
CA GLY A 201 -6.14 5.02 8.56
C GLY A 201 -6.22 4.80 7.04
N ASN A 202 -5.27 4.05 6.51
CA ASN A 202 -5.23 3.71 5.08
C ASN A 202 -6.11 2.48 4.75
N ASP A 203 -6.34 2.23 3.46
CA ASP A 203 -7.14 1.10 2.98
C ASP A 203 -6.56 -0.27 3.36
N GLU A 204 -5.24 -0.38 3.46
CA GLU A 204 -4.56 -1.55 4.01
C GLU A 204 -4.91 -1.80 5.49
N LYS A 205 -5.01 -0.73 6.30
CA LYS A 205 -5.46 -0.83 7.70
C LYS A 205 -6.85 -1.42 7.79
N ARG A 206 -7.79 -0.79 7.08
CA ARG A 206 -9.20 -1.16 7.13
C ARG A 206 -9.40 -2.59 6.66
N LEU A 207 -8.64 -3.02 5.66
CA LEU A 207 -8.63 -4.40 5.21
C LEU A 207 -8.10 -5.36 6.28
N LEU A 208 -6.98 -5.05 6.92
CA LEU A 208 -6.45 -5.90 8.00
C LEU A 208 -7.37 -5.94 9.22
N GLU A 209 -7.97 -4.82 9.62
CA GLU A 209 -8.96 -4.76 10.71
C GLU A 209 -10.19 -5.63 10.41
N GLN A 210 -10.64 -5.67 9.15
CA GLN A 210 -11.73 -6.57 8.74
C GLN A 210 -11.30 -8.04 8.74
N LEU A 211 -10.13 -8.36 8.17
CA LEU A 211 -9.65 -9.74 8.07
C LEU A 211 -9.22 -10.31 9.43
N CYS A 212 -8.73 -9.47 10.33
CA CYS A 212 -8.23 -9.81 11.65
C CYS A 212 -9.11 -9.16 12.73
N ALA A 213 -10.43 -9.34 12.61
CA ALA A 213 -11.38 -8.81 13.59
C ALA A 213 -10.97 -9.21 15.02
N ASP A 214 -11.14 -8.28 15.96
CA ASP A 214 -10.78 -8.42 17.39
C ASP A 214 -9.27 -8.43 17.70
N VAL A 215 -8.40 -8.20 16.72
CA VAL A 215 -6.96 -8.04 16.94
C VAL A 215 -6.63 -6.56 17.09
N PRO A 216 -5.99 -6.11 18.19
CA PRO A 216 -5.57 -4.72 18.32
C PRO A 216 -4.60 -4.36 17.17
N HIS A 217 -4.83 -3.21 16.54
CA HIS A 217 -4.04 -2.74 15.40
C HIS A 217 -3.66 -1.27 15.54
N ILE A 218 -2.35 -0.99 15.61
CA ILE A 218 -1.82 0.38 15.61
C ILE A 218 -1.13 0.70 14.27
N GLN A 219 -1.44 1.89 13.72
CA GLN A 219 -0.63 2.50 12.68
C GLN A 219 0.22 3.60 13.26
N ASP A 220 1.54 3.49 13.13
CA ASP A 220 2.46 4.53 13.56
C ASP A 220 3.76 4.47 12.74
N PRO A 221 4.28 5.61 12.25
CA PRO A 221 5.62 5.68 11.66
C PRO A 221 6.73 5.23 12.63
N ASP A 222 6.61 5.55 13.92
CA ASP A 222 7.50 5.04 14.97
C ASP A 222 6.97 3.69 15.48
N ARG A 223 7.36 2.62 14.76
CA ARG A 223 6.95 1.27 15.13
C ARG A 223 7.55 0.80 16.46
N VAL A 224 8.61 1.43 16.97
CA VAL A 224 9.17 1.06 18.28
C VAL A 224 8.25 1.55 19.39
N SER A 225 7.79 2.79 19.32
CA SER A 225 6.85 3.33 20.32
C SER A 225 5.50 2.62 20.24
N ALA A 226 5.00 2.35 19.03
CA ALA A 226 3.78 1.60 18.82
C ALA A 226 3.87 0.16 19.32
N ALA A 227 5.00 -0.53 19.07
CA ALA A 227 5.20 -1.89 19.57
C ALA A 227 5.16 -1.97 21.09
N ARG A 228 5.77 -1.01 21.80
CA ARG A 228 5.70 -0.97 23.27
C ARG A 228 4.29 -0.72 23.79
N ARG A 229 3.59 0.27 23.21
CA ARG A 229 2.22 0.60 23.58
C ARG A 229 1.27 -0.56 23.35
N ILE A 230 1.22 -1.10 22.13
CA ILE A 230 0.28 -2.19 21.81
C ILE A 230 0.52 -3.44 22.66
N ALA A 231 1.79 -3.77 22.93
CA ALA A 231 2.13 -4.91 23.77
C ALA A 231 1.64 -4.75 25.22
N THR A 232 1.66 -3.52 25.74
CA THR A 232 1.30 -3.23 27.14
C THR A 232 -0.19 -2.94 27.28
N ASP A 233 -0.75 -2.09 26.43
CA ASP A 233 -2.14 -1.60 26.52
C ASP A 233 -3.17 -2.70 26.22
N HIS A 234 -2.74 -3.76 25.51
CA HIS A 234 -3.59 -4.88 25.11
C HIS A 234 -3.04 -6.25 25.54
N ASP A 235 -2.04 -6.29 26.43
CA ASP A 235 -1.43 -7.53 26.95
C ASP A 235 -1.09 -8.54 25.84
N CYS A 236 -0.54 -8.07 24.72
CA CYS A 236 -0.22 -8.95 23.59
C CYS A 236 0.97 -9.83 23.94
N SER A 237 0.90 -11.13 23.67
CA SER A 237 2.03 -12.07 23.81
C SER A 237 2.90 -12.18 22.56
N VAL A 238 2.45 -11.66 21.41
CA VAL A 238 3.21 -11.63 20.15
C VAL A 238 2.79 -10.46 19.28
N LEU A 239 3.74 -9.85 18.55
CA LEU A 239 3.47 -8.77 17.61
C LEU A 239 3.69 -9.22 16.16
N VAL A 240 2.80 -8.80 15.26
CA VAL A 240 2.93 -8.99 13.81
C VAL A 240 3.07 -7.62 13.12
N LEU A 241 4.19 -7.43 12.43
CA LEU A 241 4.54 -6.19 11.74
C LEU A 241 4.33 -6.33 10.22
N ASP A 242 3.36 -5.59 9.68
CA ASP A 242 3.13 -5.46 8.24
C ASP A 242 4.09 -4.43 7.60
N ASP A 243 4.73 -4.85 6.51
CA ASP A 243 5.75 -4.11 5.76
C ASP A 243 6.96 -3.68 6.61
N GLY A 244 7.44 -4.62 7.42
CA GLY A 244 8.47 -4.37 8.44
C GLY A 244 9.92 -4.64 8.04
N PHE A 245 10.19 -5.30 6.90
CA PHE A 245 11.54 -5.73 6.52
C PHE A 245 12.57 -4.57 6.48
N GLN A 246 12.15 -3.40 6.00
CA GLN A 246 13.00 -2.20 5.97
C GLN A 246 13.17 -1.54 7.35
N HIS A 247 12.35 -1.89 8.34
CA HIS A 247 12.28 -1.21 9.63
C HIS A 247 13.26 -1.77 10.66
N ARG A 248 14.54 -1.64 10.37
CA ARG A 248 15.63 -2.19 11.18
C ARG A 248 15.79 -1.56 12.58
N ARG A 249 15.05 -0.49 12.89
CA ARG A 249 15.06 0.17 14.22
C ARG A 249 14.34 -0.69 15.28
N LEU A 250 13.37 -1.52 14.87
CA LEU A 250 12.72 -2.50 15.74
C LEU A 250 13.35 -3.87 15.47
N ARG A 251 13.73 -4.59 16.53
CA ARG A 251 14.21 -5.97 16.43
C ARG A 251 13.06 -6.89 16.05
N ARG A 252 13.35 -7.87 15.18
CA ARG A 252 12.43 -8.94 14.77
C ARG A 252 13.03 -10.27 15.17
N ASP A 253 12.20 -11.15 15.71
CA ASP A 253 12.58 -12.52 16.08
C ASP A 253 12.36 -13.49 14.92
N LEU A 254 11.45 -13.14 14.00
CA LEU A 254 11.28 -13.81 12.71
C LEU A 254 10.97 -12.78 11.62
N ASP A 255 11.79 -12.73 10.58
CA ASP A 255 11.60 -11.84 9.44
C ASP A 255 11.19 -12.66 8.19
N ILE A 256 9.90 -12.62 7.84
CA ILE A 256 9.31 -13.31 6.70
C ILE A 256 9.26 -12.37 5.50
N VAL A 257 9.99 -12.71 4.43
CA VAL A 257 10.09 -11.88 3.23
C VAL A 257 9.37 -12.50 2.05
N LEU A 258 8.47 -11.73 1.43
CA LEU A 258 7.74 -12.14 0.24
C LEU A 258 8.49 -11.78 -1.04
N ILE A 259 8.55 -12.74 -1.96
CA ILE A 259 9.05 -12.56 -3.32
C ILE A 259 7.94 -12.92 -4.30
N ASP A 260 7.46 -11.94 -5.07
CA ASP A 260 6.47 -12.17 -6.14
C ASP A 260 7.12 -12.88 -7.33
N SER A 261 6.67 -14.09 -7.63
CA SER A 261 7.23 -14.88 -8.74
C SER A 261 6.95 -14.30 -10.13
N THR A 262 5.97 -13.41 -10.28
CA THR A 262 5.63 -12.77 -11.56
C THR A 262 6.51 -11.56 -11.90
N CYS A 263 7.16 -10.97 -10.88
CA CYS A 263 8.10 -9.87 -11.03
C CYS A 263 9.19 -9.96 -9.94
N PRO A 264 9.97 -11.05 -9.94
CA PRO A 264 10.94 -11.26 -8.89
C PRO A 264 12.00 -10.16 -8.96
N PHE A 265 12.34 -9.60 -7.80
CA PHE A 265 13.33 -8.53 -7.67
C PHE A 265 13.02 -7.28 -8.51
N GLY A 266 11.76 -7.02 -8.88
CA GLY A 266 11.33 -5.71 -9.34
C GLY A 266 12.08 -5.16 -10.56
N PHE A 267 12.31 -6.00 -11.57
CA PHE A 267 13.12 -5.69 -12.76
C PHE A 267 14.62 -5.51 -12.50
N GLY A 268 15.14 -6.03 -11.38
CA GLY A 268 16.58 -6.17 -11.12
C GLY A 268 17.30 -4.87 -10.74
N HIS A 269 16.56 -3.79 -10.50
CA HIS A 269 17.14 -2.49 -10.17
C HIS A 269 16.43 -1.85 -8.98
N LEU A 270 17.19 -1.07 -8.22
CA LEU A 270 16.67 -0.22 -7.16
C LEU A 270 15.79 0.90 -7.72
N LEU A 271 14.96 1.46 -6.85
CA LEU A 271 14.24 2.69 -7.16
C LEU A 271 15.21 3.81 -7.58
N PRO A 272 14.80 4.71 -8.49
CA PRO A 272 13.56 4.68 -9.29
C PRO A 272 13.69 3.86 -10.60
N ARG A 273 14.81 3.17 -10.85
CA ARG A 273 15.05 2.41 -12.11
C ARG A 273 14.29 1.10 -12.17
N GLY A 274 14.09 0.45 -11.04
CA GLY A 274 13.24 -0.72 -10.87
C GLY A 274 12.41 -0.58 -9.60
N TYR A 275 11.87 -1.68 -9.11
CA TYR A 275 11.01 -1.70 -7.94
C TYR A 275 11.71 -2.12 -6.65
N LEU A 276 12.99 -2.50 -6.67
CA LEU A 276 13.68 -2.86 -5.43
C LEU A 276 13.80 -1.63 -4.49
N ARG A 277 13.38 -1.82 -3.25
CA ARG A 277 13.56 -0.88 -2.13
C ARG A 277 14.95 -1.00 -1.53
N GLU A 278 15.51 -2.20 -1.60
CA GLU A 278 16.82 -2.56 -1.08
C GLU A 278 17.50 -3.56 -2.03
N PRO A 279 18.85 -3.63 -2.05
CA PRO A 279 19.55 -4.60 -2.89
C PRO A 279 19.05 -6.02 -2.64
N ALA A 280 19.04 -6.86 -3.68
CA ALA A 280 18.56 -8.24 -3.56
C ALA A 280 19.36 -9.06 -2.53
N ASP A 281 20.64 -8.74 -2.34
CA ASP A 281 21.52 -9.40 -1.35
C ASP A 281 21.08 -9.18 0.10
N GLU A 282 20.26 -8.15 0.36
CA GLU A 282 19.68 -7.92 1.69
C GLU A 282 18.68 -9.01 2.07
N LEU A 283 18.26 -9.86 1.12
CA LEU A 283 17.46 -11.06 1.41
C LEU A 283 18.16 -12.01 2.39
N SER A 284 19.48 -11.97 2.49
CA SER A 284 20.27 -12.71 3.48
C SER A 284 19.88 -12.41 4.94
N ARG A 285 19.19 -11.29 5.20
CA ARG A 285 18.65 -10.95 6.53
C ARG A 285 17.32 -11.65 6.84
N ALA A 286 16.65 -12.20 5.83
CA ALA A 286 15.38 -12.90 6.03
C ALA A 286 15.61 -14.15 6.90
N SER A 287 14.67 -14.41 7.80
CA SER A 287 14.64 -15.67 8.55
C SER A 287 13.92 -16.77 7.76
N PHE A 288 12.99 -16.35 6.91
CA PHE A 288 12.18 -17.22 6.07
C PHE A 288 11.75 -16.46 4.81
N VAL A 289 11.73 -17.13 3.65
CA VAL A 289 11.26 -16.52 2.39
C VAL A 289 10.00 -17.21 1.90
N VAL A 290 9.01 -16.43 1.48
CA VAL A 290 7.77 -16.92 0.88
C VAL A 290 7.69 -16.45 -0.56
N ILE A 291 7.77 -17.38 -1.51
CA ILE A 291 7.58 -17.09 -2.93
C ILE A 291 6.08 -17.13 -3.23
N THR A 292 5.53 -16.02 -3.67
CA THR A 292 4.09 -15.86 -3.91
C THR A 292 3.74 -15.98 -5.39
N ARG A 293 2.47 -16.28 -5.69
CA ARG A 293 1.90 -16.35 -7.05
C ARG A 293 2.51 -17.43 -7.94
N VAL A 294 2.98 -18.52 -7.34
CA VAL A 294 3.69 -19.57 -8.08
C VAL A 294 2.83 -20.27 -9.15
N GLU A 295 1.51 -20.13 -9.07
CA GLU A 295 0.54 -20.56 -10.08
C GLU A 295 0.61 -19.75 -11.39
N ARG A 296 1.25 -18.58 -11.37
CA ARG A 296 1.35 -17.67 -12.52
C ARG A 296 2.63 -17.83 -13.34
N VAL A 297 3.50 -18.75 -12.94
CA VAL A 297 4.77 -19.01 -13.63
C VAL A 297 4.94 -20.49 -13.92
N GLY A 298 5.64 -20.81 -15.01
CA GLY A 298 5.92 -22.18 -15.39
C GLY A 298 6.87 -22.89 -14.40
N PRO A 299 6.86 -24.24 -14.36
CA PRO A 299 7.65 -25.02 -13.41
C PRO A 299 9.16 -24.73 -13.45
N GLN A 300 9.73 -24.47 -14.65
CA GLN A 300 11.14 -24.14 -14.80
C GLN A 300 11.48 -22.78 -14.17
N THR A 301 10.72 -21.74 -14.49
CA THR A 301 10.88 -20.39 -13.91
C THR A 301 10.75 -20.43 -12.39
N ARG A 302 9.76 -21.17 -11.87
CA ARG A 302 9.56 -21.38 -10.44
C ARG A 302 10.78 -22.01 -9.78
N ARG A 303 11.36 -23.07 -10.37
CA ARG A 303 12.55 -23.74 -9.85
C ARG A 303 13.77 -22.82 -9.84
N SER A 304 14.06 -22.15 -10.94
CA SER A 304 15.19 -21.22 -11.02
C SER A 304 15.05 -20.03 -10.06
N LEU A 305 13.82 -19.54 -9.87
CA LEU A 305 13.56 -18.51 -8.85
C LEU A 305 13.83 -19.03 -7.44
N ARG A 306 13.38 -20.24 -7.11
CA ARG A 306 13.64 -20.88 -5.81
C ARG A 306 15.14 -21.00 -5.55
N GLU A 307 15.91 -21.52 -6.52
CA GLU A 307 17.37 -21.64 -6.42
C GLU A 307 18.03 -20.27 -6.18
N ARG A 308 17.63 -19.25 -6.93
CA ARG A 308 18.14 -17.89 -6.76
C ARG A 308 17.79 -17.29 -5.40
N VAL A 309 16.58 -17.55 -4.89
CA VAL A 309 16.16 -17.12 -3.55
C VAL A 309 17.01 -17.78 -2.47
N ILE A 310 17.27 -19.07 -2.57
CA ILE A 310 18.11 -19.82 -1.61
C ILE A 310 19.54 -19.26 -1.60
N GLU A 311 20.09 -18.98 -2.78
CA GLU A 311 21.42 -18.35 -2.92
C GLU A 311 21.48 -16.99 -2.22
N LEU A 312 20.51 -16.10 -2.48
CA LEU A 312 20.48 -14.76 -1.91
C LEU A 312 20.15 -14.73 -0.41
N ALA A 313 19.28 -15.64 0.05
CA ALA A 313 18.90 -15.76 1.45
C ALA A 313 19.95 -16.50 2.29
N ALA A 314 20.89 -17.21 1.65
CA ALA A 314 21.88 -18.07 2.29
C ALA A 314 21.29 -19.18 3.19
N HIS A 315 20.05 -19.62 2.91
CA HIS A 315 19.38 -20.73 3.59
C HIS A 315 18.25 -21.31 2.72
N ASP A 316 17.76 -22.50 3.07
CA ASP A 316 16.72 -23.23 2.32
C ASP A 316 15.29 -23.13 2.91
N ARG A 317 15.11 -22.35 3.98
CA ARG A 317 13.81 -22.01 4.61
C ARG A 317 12.91 -21.18 3.69
N VAL A 318 12.29 -21.86 2.72
CA VAL A 318 11.48 -21.27 1.65
C VAL A 318 10.16 -22.00 1.49
N ALA A 319 9.06 -21.25 1.56
CA ALA A 319 7.72 -21.71 1.22
C ALA A 319 7.27 -21.13 -0.12
N GLU A 320 6.32 -21.82 -0.75
CA GLU A 320 5.73 -21.41 -2.03
C GLU A 320 4.22 -21.41 -1.87
N VAL A 321 3.61 -20.27 -2.20
CA VAL A 321 2.17 -20.05 -1.99
C VAL A 321 1.49 -19.58 -3.26
N THR A 322 0.22 -19.96 -3.38
CA THR A 322 -0.71 -19.43 -4.38
C THR A 322 -1.75 -18.56 -3.70
N PHE A 323 -2.37 -17.69 -4.50
CA PHE A 323 -3.50 -16.88 -4.08
C PHE A 323 -4.72 -17.32 -4.87
N GLN A 324 -5.67 -17.96 -4.18
CA GLN A 324 -6.88 -18.48 -4.82
C GLN A 324 -8.09 -17.71 -4.32
N ALA A 325 -8.99 -17.38 -5.26
CA ALA A 325 -10.30 -16.92 -4.90
C ALA A 325 -11.02 -18.05 -4.16
N SER A 326 -11.54 -17.77 -2.96
CA SER A 326 -12.23 -18.79 -2.15
C SER A 326 -13.74 -18.56 -2.09
N ARG A 327 -14.14 -17.31 -1.92
CA ARG A 327 -15.55 -16.91 -1.83
C ARG A 327 -15.77 -15.47 -2.23
N LEU A 328 -17.04 -15.13 -2.41
CA LEU A 328 -17.50 -13.76 -2.50
C LEU A 328 -17.95 -13.26 -1.13
N VAL A 329 -17.70 -11.98 -0.87
CA VAL A 329 -18.07 -11.33 0.39
C VAL A 329 -18.56 -9.90 0.12
N ASN A 330 -19.57 -9.44 0.85
CA ASN A 330 -20.08 -8.08 0.71
C ASN A 330 -19.69 -7.19 1.91
N SER A 331 -20.10 -5.93 1.89
CA SER A 331 -19.73 -4.95 2.92
C SER A 331 -20.32 -5.24 4.32
N ARG A 332 -21.16 -6.27 4.46
CA ARG A 332 -21.72 -6.75 5.73
C ARG A 332 -21.09 -8.08 6.18
N GLU A 333 -20.00 -8.50 5.54
CA GLU A 333 -19.33 -9.79 5.78
C GLU A 333 -20.24 -11.02 5.49
N GLU A 334 -21.34 -10.83 4.77
CA GLU A 334 -22.11 -11.95 4.23
C GLU A 334 -21.28 -12.60 3.11
N THR A 335 -21.34 -13.93 3.00
CA THR A 335 -20.52 -14.68 2.03
C THR A 335 -21.37 -15.51 1.08
N THR A 336 -20.85 -15.76 -0.13
CA THR A 336 -21.46 -16.66 -1.11
C THR A 336 -20.40 -17.35 -1.98
N SER A 337 -20.79 -18.44 -2.66
CA SER A 337 -19.90 -19.22 -3.53
C SER A 337 -19.50 -18.45 -4.78
N LEU A 338 -18.30 -18.76 -5.30
CA LEU A 338 -17.84 -18.29 -6.62
C LEU A 338 -18.73 -18.80 -7.78
N ASP A 339 -19.53 -19.85 -7.55
CA ASP A 339 -20.49 -20.35 -8.54
C ASP A 339 -21.49 -19.29 -9.01
N LEU A 340 -21.75 -18.26 -8.17
CA LEU A 340 -22.57 -17.11 -8.55
C LEU A 340 -22.01 -16.42 -9.79
N LEU A 341 -20.68 -16.29 -9.89
CA LEU A 341 -20.01 -15.63 -11.01
C LEU A 341 -20.13 -16.45 -12.30
N ALA A 342 -20.03 -17.77 -12.21
CA ALA A 342 -20.13 -18.66 -13.37
C ALA A 342 -21.54 -18.65 -14.00
N ARG A 343 -22.56 -18.24 -13.24
CA ARG A 343 -23.98 -18.25 -13.65
C ARG A 343 -24.55 -16.87 -13.95
N SER A 344 -23.74 -15.82 -13.80
CA SER A 344 -24.19 -14.42 -13.85
C SER A 344 -23.36 -13.61 -14.84
N ARG A 345 -23.94 -12.55 -15.41
CA ARG A 345 -23.16 -11.57 -16.16
C ARG A 345 -22.44 -10.65 -15.18
N THR A 346 -21.15 -10.90 -14.98
CA THR A 346 -20.33 -10.16 -14.02
C THR A 346 -19.69 -8.93 -14.64
N ALA A 347 -19.96 -7.75 -14.09
CA ALA A 347 -19.14 -6.57 -14.31
C ALA A 347 -18.13 -6.42 -13.16
N ALA A 348 -16.88 -6.07 -13.46
CA ALA A 348 -15.85 -5.94 -12.44
C ALA A 348 -15.17 -4.56 -12.44
N PHE A 349 -14.83 -4.04 -11.27
CA PHE A 349 -14.03 -2.84 -11.15
C PHE A 349 -12.99 -2.93 -10.04
N CYS A 350 -11.90 -2.19 -10.15
CA CYS A 350 -10.90 -2.12 -9.09
C CYS A 350 -10.04 -0.86 -9.16
N GLY A 351 -9.50 -0.46 -8.02
CA GLY A 351 -8.51 0.60 -7.84
C GLY A 351 -7.26 0.08 -7.13
N ILE A 352 -6.58 -0.89 -7.76
CA ILE A 352 -5.37 -1.55 -7.24
C ILE A 352 -4.19 -1.39 -8.21
N GLY A 353 -2.94 -1.48 -7.72
CA GLY A 353 -1.74 -1.30 -8.56
C GLY A 353 -1.50 -2.33 -9.68
N ASN A 354 -2.32 -3.40 -9.79
CA ASN A 354 -2.30 -4.29 -10.96
C ASN A 354 -3.72 -4.75 -11.35
N PRO A 355 -4.51 -3.89 -12.02
CA PRO A 355 -5.89 -4.20 -12.44
C PRO A 355 -5.97 -5.37 -13.42
N GLY A 356 -5.00 -5.48 -14.34
CA GLY A 356 -4.98 -6.53 -15.35
C GLY A 356 -4.90 -7.93 -14.75
N ALA A 357 -4.12 -8.09 -13.68
CA ALA A 357 -4.05 -9.34 -12.92
C ALA A 357 -5.39 -9.76 -12.31
N PHE A 358 -6.18 -8.79 -11.83
CA PHE A 358 -7.48 -9.03 -11.22
C PHE A 358 -8.53 -9.38 -12.28
N PHE A 359 -8.64 -8.60 -13.35
CA PHE A 359 -9.61 -8.88 -14.41
C PHE A 359 -9.32 -10.18 -15.15
N ALA A 360 -8.05 -10.53 -15.37
CA ALA A 360 -7.67 -11.80 -15.99
C ALA A 360 -8.06 -13.03 -15.16
N SER A 361 -8.36 -12.86 -13.86
CA SER A 361 -8.85 -13.93 -12.99
C SER A 361 -10.37 -14.14 -13.06
N LEU A 362 -11.09 -13.32 -13.84
CA LEU A 362 -12.55 -13.30 -13.89
C LEU A 362 -13.08 -13.35 -15.31
N ALA A 363 -14.13 -14.14 -15.52
CA ALA A 363 -14.98 -14.01 -16.69
C ALA A 363 -15.91 -12.81 -16.48
N THR A 364 -15.71 -11.73 -17.24
CA THR A 364 -16.46 -10.47 -17.07
C THR A 364 -17.07 -10.00 -18.38
N VAL A 365 -18.26 -9.38 -18.30
CA VAL A 365 -18.92 -8.72 -19.43
C VAL A 365 -18.43 -7.28 -19.63
N ALA A 366 -17.90 -6.67 -18.57
CA ALA A 366 -17.31 -5.34 -18.61
C ALA A 366 -16.32 -5.14 -17.44
N THR A 367 -15.28 -4.34 -17.69
CA THR A 367 -14.28 -3.98 -16.66
C THR A 367 -14.11 -2.47 -16.55
N ARG A 368 -13.95 -1.94 -15.33
CA ARG A 368 -13.64 -0.52 -15.10
C ARG A 368 -12.48 -0.36 -14.12
N THR A 369 -11.48 0.46 -14.48
CA THR A 369 -10.29 0.68 -13.65
C THR A 369 -10.34 2.06 -13.01
N PHE A 370 -9.93 2.14 -11.75
CA PHE A 370 -9.66 3.37 -11.01
C PHE A 370 -8.17 3.45 -10.64
N PRO A 371 -7.64 4.63 -10.28
CA PRO A 371 -6.30 4.77 -9.72
C PRO A 371 -6.09 3.88 -8.47
N ASP A 372 -4.84 3.50 -8.16
CA ASP A 372 -4.56 2.79 -6.91
C ASP A 372 -4.91 3.68 -5.71
N HIS A 373 -5.45 3.06 -4.65
CA HIS A 373 -5.97 3.74 -3.48
C HIS A 373 -7.14 4.72 -3.76
N HIS A 374 -7.87 4.54 -4.87
CA HIS A 374 -9.03 5.39 -5.20
C HIS A 374 -10.04 5.45 -4.06
N ARG A 375 -10.46 6.67 -3.68
CA ARG A 375 -11.55 6.91 -2.74
C ARG A 375 -12.84 7.00 -3.53
N TYR A 376 -13.78 6.10 -3.29
CA TYR A 376 -15.04 6.06 -4.03
C TYR A 376 -16.01 7.09 -3.44
N GLU A 377 -16.28 8.14 -4.19
CA GLU A 377 -17.31 9.14 -3.83
C GLU A 377 -18.71 8.64 -4.23
N SER A 378 -19.76 9.24 -3.67
CA SER A 378 -21.14 8.89 -4.04
C SER A 378 -21.38 8.99 -5.56
N SER A 379 -20.80 10.02 -6.20
CA SER A 379 -20.86 10.21 -7.64
C SER A 379 -20.18 9.09 -8.44
N ASP A 380 -19.11 8.50 -7.92
CA ASP A 380 -18.46 7.32 -8.53
C ASP A 380 -19.36 6.09 -8.45
N LEU A 381 -20.03 5.91 -7.31
CA LEU A 381 -20.94 4.79 -7.08
C LEU A 381 -22.17 4.87 -7.99
N ASP A 382 -22.72 6.07 -8.19
CA ASP A 382 -23.83 6.31 -9.11
C ASP A 382 -23.39 6.03 -10.57
N GLN A 383 -22.20 6.49 -10.96
CA GLN A 383 -21.63 6.18 -12.27
C GLN A 383 -21.33 4.69 -12.47
N LEU A 384 -20.95 3.97 -11.41
CA LEU A 384 -20.74 2.53 -11.44
C LEU A 384 -22.05 1.79 -11.61
N GLU A 385 -23.12 2.22 -10.94
CA GLU A 385 -24.47 1.69 -11.11
C GLU A 385 -24.95 1.83 -12.56
N GLU A 386 -24.86 3.03 -13.13
CA GLU A 386 -25.26 3.29 -14.51
C GLU A 386 -24.44 2.47 -15.51
N TRP A 387 -23.13 2.36 -15.27
CA TRP A 387 -22.23 1.58 -16.11
C TRP A 387 -22.54 0.08 -16.05
N ALA A 388 -22.79 -0.46 -14.86
CA ALA A 388 -23.14 -1.86 -14.66
C ALA A 388 -24.49 -2.19 -15.32
N THR A 389 -25.48 -1.30 -15.15
CA THR A 389 -26.81 -1.43 -15.77
C THR A 389 -26.71 -1.43 -17.29
N ARG A 390 -25.94 -0.51 -17.89
CA ARG A 390 -25.71 -0.45 -19.35
C ARG A 390 -24.96 -1.67 -19.89
N SER A 391 -24.09 -2.26 -19.06
CA SER A 391 -23.38 -3.49 -19.39
C SER A 391 -24.24 -4.74 -19.21
N ALA A 392 -25.51 -4.57 -18.79
CA ALA A 392 -26.44 -5.62 -18.45
C ALA A 392 -25.85 -6.61 -17.44
N ALA A 393 -25.14 -6.10 -16.43
CA ALA A 393 -24.54 -6.91 -15.39
C ALA A 393 -25.61 -7.37 -14.38
N ASP A 394 -25.58 -8.64 -14.04
CA ASP A 394 -26.40 -9.22 -12.97
C ASP A 394 -25.72 -9.10 -11.61
N VAL A 395 -24.38 -8.96 -11.61
CA VAL A 395 -23.55 -8.84 -10.41
C VAL A 395 -22.37 -7.91 -10.65
N LEU A 396 -22.05 -7.10 -9.63
CA LEU A 396 -20.84 -6.29 -9.59
C LEU A 396 -19.80 -6.94 -8.68
N VAL A 397 -18.56 -7.00 -9.17
CA VAL A 397 -17.43 -7.59 -8.44
C VAL A 397 -16.28 -6.60 -8.31
N THR A 398 -15.70 -6.51 -7.13
CA THR A 398 -14.50 -5.71 -6.87
C THR A 398 -13.48 -6.47 -6.01
N THR A 399 -12.39 -5.81 -5.63
CA THR A 399 -11.40 -6.39 -4.73
C THR A 399 -11.80 -6.16 -3.27
N ARG A 400 -11.34 -7.01 -2.34
CA ARG A 400 -11.50 -6.75 -0.90
C ARG A 400 -10.96 -5.37 -0.49
N LYS A 401 -9.79 -4.98 -1.03
CA LYS A 401 -9.16 -3.66 -0.81
C LYS A 401 -10.05 -2.50 -1.27
N ASP A 402 -10.87 -2.68 -2.30
CA ASP A 402 -11.80 -1.66 -2.77
C ASP A 402 -13.09 -1.65 -1.95
N LEU A 403 -13.63 -2.81 -1.62
CA LEU A 403 -14.88 -2.95 -0.88
C LEU A 403 -14.82 -2.34 0.52
N VAL A 404 -13.67 -2.34 1.20
CA VAL A 404 -13.53 -1.69 2.53
C VAL A 404 -13.79 -0.17 2.49
N LYS A 405 -13.79 0.43 1.29
CA LYS A 405 -14.09 1.85 1.06
C LYS A 405 -15.54 2.08 0.63
N ILE A 406 -16.32 1.01 0.39
CA ILE A 406 -17.67 1.07 -0.15
C ILE A 406 -18.62 0.36 0.84
N PRO A 407 -19.27 1.10 1.75
CA PRO A 407 -20.18 0.52 2.74
C PRO A 407 -21.56 0.22 2.14
N ARG A 408 -21.61 -0.46 0.99
CA ARG A 408 -22.84 -0.85 0.29
C ARG A 408 -22.77 -2.31 -0.13
N THR A 409 -23.86 -3.04 0.08
CA THR A 409 -24.02 -4.40 -0.44
C THR A 409 -24.57 -4.44 -1.87
N HIS A 410 -25.10 -3.31 -2.36
CA HIS A 410 -25.70 -3.16 -3.68
C HIS A 410 -25.41 -1.77 -4.25
N LEU A 411 -25.26 -1.67 -5.58
CA LEU A 411 -25.37 -0.41 -6.31
C LEU A 411 -26.65 -0.46 -7.13
N GLY A 412 -27.63 0.38 -6.79
CA GLY A 412 -29.00 0.25 -7.27
C GLY A 412 -29.61 -1.10 -6.92
N ARG A 413 -29.99 -1.85 -7.95
CA ARG A 413 -30.54 -3.21 -7.84
C ARG A 413 -29.49 -4.31 -8.02
N ILE A 414 -28.24 -3.94 -8.32
CA ILE A 414 -27.17 -4.89 -8.65
C ILE A 414 -26.37 -5.20 -7.38
N PRO A 415 -26.29 -6.47 -6.95
CA PRO A 415 -25.50 -6.84 -5.78
C PRO A 415 -24.01 -6.61 -6.02
N LEU A 416 -23.33 -6.09 -5.00
CA LEU A 416 -21.90 -5.80 -4.99
C LEU A 416 -21.18 -6.79 -4.07
N TRP A 417 -20.23 -7.50 -4.66
CA TRP A 417 -19.37 -8.45 -3.95
C TRP A 417 -17.90 -8.10 -4.16
N ALA A 418 -17.06 -8.46 -3.20
CA ALA A 418 -15.63 -8.57 -3.38
C ALA A 418 -15.22 -10.04 -3.47
N ILE A 419 -14.14 -10.28 -4.19
CA ILE A 419 -13.45 -11.58 -4.15
C ILE A 419 -12.57 -11.61 -2.92
N GLU A 420 -12.79 -12.60 -2.08
CA GLU A 420 -11.86 -12.96 -1.03
C GLU A 420 -10.81 -13.93 -1.58
N ILE A 421 -9.56 -13.68 -1.19
CA ILE A 421 -8.40 -14.43 -1.65
C ILE A 421 -7.74 -15.05 -0.43
N ASP A 422 -7.58 -16.37 -0.46
CA ASP A 422 -6.88 -17.13 0.56
C ASP A 422 -5.46 -17.48 0.14
N VAL A 423 -4.61 -17.68 1.14
CA VAL A 423 -3.25 -18.19 0.96
C VAL A 423 -3.30 -19.71 0.97
N ASP A 424 -2.90 -20.33 -0.13
CA ASP A 424 -2.72 -21.77 -0.21
C ASP A 424 -1.24 -22.13 -0.36
N PHE A 425 -0.77 -23.05 0.48
CA PHE A 425 0.64 -23.46 0.51
C PHE A 425 0.88 -24.65 -0.41
N VAL A 426 1.66 -24.44 -1.46
CA VAL A 426 2.12 -25.53 -2.31
C VAL A 426 3.26 -26.30 -1.66
N SER A 427 4.11 -25.61 -0.91
CA SER A 427 5.20 -26.24 -0.14
C SER A 427 5.67 -25.36 1.02
N GLY A 428 6.40 -25.94 1.97
CA GLY A 428 7.07 -25.22 3.04
C GLY A 428 6.17 -24.74 4.19
N ARG A 429 4.88 -25.11 4.21
CA ARG A 429 3.95 -24.75 5.30
C ARG A 429 4.48 -25.18 6.66
N GLN A 430 4.76 -26.47 6.85
CA GLN A 430 5.24 -27.00 8.14
C GLN A 430 6.55 -26.34 8.59
N ALA A 431 7.45 -26.01 7.66
CA ALA A 431 8.68 -25.31 7.97
C ALA A 431 8.42 -23.87 8.44
N LEU A 432 7.46 -23.16 7.82
CA LEU A 432 7.05 -21.84 8.26
C LEU A 432 6.38 -21.89 9.64
N GLU A 433 5.45 -22.82 9.84
CA GLU A 433 4.77 -23.01 11.13
C GLU A 433 5.75 -23.36 12.25
N ALA A 434 6.77 -24.17 11.97
CA ALA A 434 7.85 -24.48 12.91
C ALA A 434 8.73 -23.25 13.21
N ALA A 435 9.05 -22.43 12.21
CA ALA A 435 9.80 -21.19 12.39
C ALA A 435 9.01 -20.15 13.22
N VAL A 436 7.70 -20.05 12.98
CA VAL A 436 6.78 -19.22 13.76
C VAL A 436 6.75 -19.70 15.21
N ALA A 437 6.52 -21.00 15.43
CA ALA A 437 6.51 -21.57 16.77
C ALA A 437 7.83 -21.33 17.51
N ALA A 438 8.97 -21.55 16.86
CA ALA A 438 10.29 -21.33 17.46
C ALA A 438 10.53 -19.86 17.86
N ALA A 439 10.00 -18.91 17.08
CA ALA A 439 10.13 -17.48 17.37
C ALA A 439 9.19 -17.01 18.49
N THR A 440 8.12 -17.76 18.79
CA THR A 440 7.13 -17.43 19.82
C THR A 440 7.27 -18.23 21.11
N LEU A 441 8.35 -19.01 21.26
CA LEU A 441 8.69 -19.66 22.53
C LEU A 441 9.37 -18.65 23.45
N ASP A 442 8.92 -18.57 24.70
CA ASP A 442 9.63 -17.85 25.75
C ASP A 442 10.93 -18.59 26.13
N ASP A 443 11.86 -17.92 26.83
CA ASP A 443 13.15 -18.46 27.33
C ASP A 443 13.02 -19.77 28.15
N GLN A 444 11.80 -20.19 28.50
CA GLN A 444 11.47 -21.42 29.24
C GLN A 444 10.89 -22.54 28.35
N GLY A 445 10.71 -22.34 27.04
CA GLY A 445 10.23 -23.37 26.10
C GLY A 445 8.74 -23.74 26.22
N LEU A 446 7.93 -22.89 26.85
CA LEU A 446 6.46 -23.03 26.91
C LEU A 446 5.79 -22.04 25.94
N PRO A 447 4.63 -22.39 25.36
CA PRO A 447 3.84 -21.43 24.60
C PRO A 447 3.42 -20.28 25.54
N GLY A 448 3.73 -19.03 25.15
CA GLY A 448 3.39 -17.84 25.94
C GLY A 448 1.91 -17.84 26.32
N SER A 449 1.67 -17.80 27.64
CA SER A 449 0.36 -17.96 28.30
C SER A 449 -0.59 -16.81 28.06
#